data_AF-A4JVA9-F1
#
_entry.id   AF-A4JVA9-F1
#
_cell.length_a   1.000
_cell.length_b   1.000
_cell.length_c   1.000
_cell.angle_alpha   90.00
_cell.angle_beta   90.00
_cell.angle_gamma   90.00
#
_symmetry.space_group_name_H-M   'P 1'
#
loop_
_entity.id
_entity.type
_entity.pdbx_description
1 polymer ?
#
loop_
_entity_poly.entity_id
_entity_poly.type
_entity_poly.pdbx_seq_one_letter_code
_entity_poly.pdbx_strand_id
1 'polypeptide(L)'
;MAMHEQFLVIRGDAALKDFLAAYGFREIEADAKWNIGEYETIYQGLTYRVGYRWHDPSQVYSIQRDVHKAQLWSIDAAGGVRVRANIEFDEDA
;
A
#
# COMPACT_ATOMS: atom_id res chain seq x y z
N MET A 1 -14.33 5.66 10.99
CA MET A 1 -13.52 4.59 10.37
C MET A 1 -12.06 4.89 10.57
N ALA A 2 -11.30 3.96 11.12
CA ALA A 2 -9.86 4.06 11.28
C ALA A 2 -9.13 3.96 9.92
N MET A 3 -7.94 4.55 9.78
CA MET A 3 -7.16 4.59 8.53
C MET A 3 -7.01 3.20 7.88
N HIS A 4 -6.74 2.17 8.65
CA HIS A 4 -6.58 0.81 8.13
C HIS A 4 -7.91 0.20 7.62
N GLU A 5 -9.05 0.57 8.21
CA GLU A 5 -10.37 0.13 7.72
C GLU A 5 -10.68 0.79 6.37
N GLN A 6 -10.33 2.06 6.21
CA GLN A 6 -10.46 2.77 4.92
C GLN A 6 -9.52 2.19 3.87
N PHE A 7 -8.31 1.77 4.27
CA PHE A 7 -7.37 1.13 3.36
C PHE A 7 -7.91 -0.20 2.81
N LEU A 8 -8.54 -1.03 3.65
CA LEU A 8 -9.03 -2.37 3.25
C LEU A 8 -10.10 -2.34 2.14
N VAL A 9 -10.81 -1.23 2.01
CA VAL A 9 -11.89 -1.07 1.01
C VAL A 9 -11.44 -0.40 -0.28
N ILE A 10 -10.18 0.03 -0.38
CA ILE A 10 -9.62 0.61 -1.61
C ILE A 10 -9.68 -0.42 -2.73
N ARG A 11 -10.24 0.01 -3.87
CA ARG A 11 -10.27 -0.73 -5.13
C ARG A 11 -9.84 0.25 -6.22
N GLY A 12 -8.81 -0.12 -6.96
CA GLY A 12 -8.27 0.72 -8.03
C GLY A 12 -7.16 1.69 -7.60
N ASP A 13 -6.36 2.07 -8.58
CA ASP A 13 -5.22 2.98 -8.42
C ASP A 13 -5.65 4.39 -8.01
N ALA A 14 -6.73 4.90 -8.59
CA ALA A 14 -7.26 6.23 -8.28
C ALA A 14 -7.68 6.34 -6.81
N ALA A 15 -8.40 5.33 -6.29
CA ALA A 15 -8.81 5.30 -4.88
C ALA A 15 -7.61 5.18 -3.92
N LEU A 16 -6.55 4.48 -4.34
CA LEU A 16 -5.30 4.43 -3.57
C LEU A 16 -4.64 5.81 -3.52
N LYS A 17 -4.54 6.51 -4.64
CA LYS A 17 -3.98 7.87 -4.71
C LYS A 17 -4.78 8.87 -3.88
N ASP A 18 -6.12 8.78 -3.92
CA ASP A 18 -6.99 9.61 -3.10
C ASP A 18 -6.79 9.34 -1.60
N PHE A 19 -6.65 8.07 -1.20
CA PHE A 19 -6.32 7.69 0.17
C PHE A 19 -4.97 8.26 0.61
N LEU A 20 -3.94 8.11 -0.23
CA LEU A 20 -2.60 8.63 0.06
C LEU A 20 -2.63 10.15 0.26
N ALA A 21 -3.33 10.87 -0.63
CA ALA A 21 -3.50 12.31 -0.54
C ALA A 21 -4.29 12.73 0.71
N ALA A 22 -5.40 12.06 1.02
CA ALA A 22 -6.25 12.36 2.17
C ALA A 22 -5.51 12.26 3.51
N TYR A 23 -4.53 11.36 3.61
CA TYR A 23 -3.70 11.14 4.81
C TYR A 23 -2.32 11.79 4.73
N GLY A 24 -2.04 12.57 3.68
CA GLY A 24 -0.79 13.32 3.54
C GLY A 24 0.44 12.43 3.35
N PHE A 25 0.28 11.23 2.78
CA PHE A 25 1.39 10.37 2.38
C PHE A 25 2.25 11.06 1.33
N ARG A 26 3.56 10.95 1.50
CA ARG A 26 4.58 11.46 0.57
C ARG A 26 5.35 10.30 -0.01
N GLU A 27 5.64 10.38 -1.29
CA GLU A 27 6.48 9.39 -1.95
C GLU A 27 7.90 9.43 -1.36
N ILE A 28 8.47 8.24 -1.14
CA ILE A 28 9.83 8.02 -0.67
C ILE A 28 10.57 7.09 -1.64
N GLU A 29 11.87 6.93 -1.45
CA GLU A 29 12.63 5.91 -2.19
C GLU A 29 12.04 4.52 -1.91
N ALA A 30 11.59 3.85 -2.97
CA ALA A 30 10.89 2.58 -2.88
C ALA A 30 11.88 1.41 -2.79
N ASP A 31 11.62 0.46 -1.87
CA ASP A 31 12.31 -0.82 -1.90
C ASP A 31 12.09 -1.53 -3.24
N ALA A 32 13.06 -2.35 -3.68
CA ALA A 32 13.02 -3.05 -4.97
C ALA A 32 11.76 -3.91 -5.22
N LYS A 33 11.06 -4.32 -4.16
CA LYS A 33 9.80 -5.09 -4.24
C LYS A 33 8.57 -4.21 -4.53
N TRP A 34 8.64 -2.91 -4.31
CA TRP A 34 7.57 -1.92 -4.50
C TRP A 34 7.79 -1.16 -5.80
N ASN A 35 7.60 -1.86 -6.90
CA ASN A 35 7.95 -1.35 -8.23
C ASN A 35 7.05 -0.23 -8.76
N ILE A 36 5.94 0.08 -8.10
CA ILE A 36 5.10 1.23 -8.46
C ILE A 36 5.43 2.43 -7.57
N GLY A 37 5.64 2.20 -6.27
CA GLY A 37 6.06 3.26 -5.35
C GLY A 37 5.97 2.87 -3.88
N GLU A 38 6.64 3.63 -3.04
CA GLU A 38 6.51 3.56 -1.59
C GLU A 38 6.21 4.96 -1.06
N TYR A 39 5.32 5.04 -0.08
CA TYR A 39 4.83 6.29 0.47
C TYR A 39 4.88 6.26 2.00
N GLU A 40 5.14 7.40 2.63
CA GLU A 40 5.24 7.55 4.07
C GLU A 40 4.41 8.74 4.58
N THR A 41 3.79 8.57 5.75
CA THR A 41 3.17 9.66 6.52
C THR A 41 3.41 9.46 8.01
N ILE A 42 3.23 10.54 8.79
CA ILE A 42 3.18 10.46 10.25
C ILE A 42 1.73 10.71 10.67
N TYR A 43 1.14 9.73 11.34
CA TYR A 43 -0.25 9.80 11.80
C TYR A 43 -0.35 9.36 13.25
N GLN A 44 -0.91 10.22 14.10
CA GLN A 44 -1.10 9.96 15.54
C GLN A 44 0.19 9.51 16.26
N GLY A 45 1.35 10.06 15.87
CA GLY A 45 2.65 9.77 16.49
C GLY A 45 3.30 8.45 16.06
N LEU A 46 2.74 7.76 15.06
CA LEU A 46 3.36 6.61 14.40
C LEU A 46 3.68 6.94 12.94
N THR A 47 4.77 6.38 12.44
CA THR A 47 5.07 6.41 11.02
C THR A 47 4.27 5.33 10.33
N TYR A 48 3.55 5.67 9.27
CA TYR A 48 2.86 4.73 8.41
C TYR A 48 3.50 4.74 7.04
N ARG A 49 3.58 3.56 6.44
CA ARG A 49 4.06 3.39 5.08
C ARG A 49 3.11 2.54 4.26
N VAL A 50 3.01 2.91 2.99
CA VAL A 50 2.31 2.16 1.97
C VAL A 50 3.29 1.77 0.89
N GLY A 51 3.44 0.48 0.66
CA GLY A 51 4.19 -0.07 -0.46
C GLY A 51 3.23 -0.52 -1.53
N TYR A 52 3.50 -0.15 -2.78
CA TYR A 52 2.63 -0.38 -3.92
C TYR A 52 3.41 -1.08 -5.04
N ARG A 53 2.84 -2.17 -5.56
CA ARG A 53 3.47 -2.98 -6.60
C ARG A 53 2.47 -3.63 -7.54
N TRP A 54 2.97 -4.00 -8.70
CA TRP A 54 2.38 -5.05 -9.52
C TRP A 54 2.53 -6.41 -8.85
N HIS A 55 1.55 -7.29 -9.03
CA HIS A 55 1.72 -8.69 -8.72
C HIS A 55 2.74 -9.31 -9.68
N ASP A 56 3.87 -9.79 -9.15
CA ASP A 56 4.84 -10.55 -9.94
C ASP A 56 4.24 -11.93 -10.35
N PRO A 57 4.11 -12.21 -11.65
CA PRO A 57 3.54 -13.45 -12.19
C PRO A 57 4.49 -14.67 -12.13
N SER A 58 5.68 -14.56 -11.53
CA SER A 58 6.58 -15.71 -11.33
C SER A 58 6.07 -16.75 -10.32
N GLN A 59 4.96 -16.47 -9.63
CA GLN A 59 4.24 -17.48 -8.85
C GLN A 59 3.34 -18.32 -9.78
N VAL A 60 3.81 -19.54 -10.01
CA VAL A 60 3.29 -20.50 -10.98
C VAL A 60 1.81 -20.82 -10.75
N TYR A 61 1.02 -20.66 -11.82
CA TYR A 61 -0.36 -21.08 -12.07
C TYR A 61 -1.47 -20.03 -11.95
N SER A 62 -1.94 -19.66 -13.15
CA SER A 62 -3.31 -19.32 -13.55
C SER A 62 -3.72 -17.84 -13.53
N ILE A 63 -3.81 -17.33 -14.77
CA ILE A 63 -4.53 -16.12 -15.23
C ILE A 63 -3.81 -14.81 -14.90
N GLN A 64 -2.99 -14.38 -15.86
CA GLN A 64 -2.49 -13.03 -16.04
C GLN A 64 -3.65 -12.02 -15.97
N ARG A 65 -3.90 -11.47 -14.79
CA ARG A 65 -4.54 -10.18 -14.65
C ARG A 65 -3.52 -9.26 -14.04
N ASP A 66 -3.46 -8.04 -14.55
CA ASP A 66 -2.66 -6.93 -14.08
C ASP A 66 -3.14 -6.52 -12.67
N VAL A 67 -2.84 -7.38 -11.68
CA VAL A 67 -3.29 -7.22 -10.30
C VAL A 67 -2.29 -6.33 -9.58
N HIS A 68 -2.80 -5.24 -9.04
CA HIS A 68 -2.13 -4.34 -8.15
C HIS A 68 -2.19 -4.85 -6.71
N LYS A 69 -1.08 -4.71 -5.96
CA LYS A 69 -1.03 -4.99 -4.52
C LYS A 69 -0.50 -3.80 -3.76
N ALA A 70 -1.20 -3.40 -2.71
CA ALA A 70 -0.73 -2.41 -1.77
C ALA A 70 -0.73 -2.96 -0.34
N GLN A 71 0.32 -2.66 0.42
CA GLN A 71 0.45 -3.04 1.82
C GLN A 71 0.60 -1.79 2.67
N LEU A 72 -0.17 -1.70 3.75
CA LEU A 72 -0.05 -0.67 4.77
C LEU A 72 0.62 -1.26 6.01
N TRP A 73 1.69 -0.64 6.48
CA TRP A 73 2.32 -0.97 7.76
C TRP A 73 2.60 0.28 8.59
N SER A 74 2.76 0.09 9.90
CA SER A 74 3.21 1.12 10.82
C SER A 74 4.58 0.77 11.37
N ILE A 75 5.38 1.79 11.63
CA ILE A 75 6.67 1.73 12.29
C ILE A 75 6.53 2.50 13.61
N ASP A 76 6.79 1.84 14.72
CA ASP A 76 6.81 2.49 16.03
C ASP A 76 8.15 3.22 16.30
N ALA A 77 8.20 3.99 17.39
CA ALA A 77 9.38 4.78 17.74
C ALA A 77 10.64 3.92 18.04
N ALA A 78 10.47 2.63 18.32
CA ALA A 78 11.58 1.69 18.51
C ALA A 78 12.01 1.02 17.18
N GLY A 79 11.39 1.38 16.06
CA GLY A 79 11.62 0.77 14.75
C GLY A 79 10.83 -0.52 14.52
N GLY A 80 9.90 -0.85 15.41
CA GLY A 80 9.05 -2.04 15.29
C GLY A 80 8.08 -1.90 14.11
N VAL A 81 8.19 -2.82 13.15
CA VAL A 81 7.32 -2.86 11.97
C VAL A 81 6.11 -3.75 12.25
N ARG A 82 4.90 -3.24 12.00
CA ARG A 82 3.66 -4.00 12.07
C ARG A 82 2.81 -3.78 10.84
N VAL A 83 2.60 -4.84 10.07
CA VAL A 83 1.64 -4.85 8.95
C VAL A 83 0.23 -4.64 9.50
N ARG A 84 -0.50 -3.70 8.89
CA ARG A 84 -1.86 -3.32 9.30
C ARG A 84 -2.90 -3.85 8.32
N ALA A 85 -2.62 -3.80 7.02
CA ALA A 85 -3.55 -4.25 6.00
C ALA A 85 -2.81 -4.57 4.69
N ASN A 86 -3.43 -5.43 3.88
CA ASN A 86 -3.05 -5.71 2.51
C ASN A 86 -4.30 -5.63 1.64
N ILE A 87 -4.17 -5.07 0.46
CA ILE A 87 -5.23 -5.04 -0.55
C ILE A 87 -4.67 -5.49 -1.89
N GLU A 88 -5.56 -6.06 -2.68
CA GLU A 88 -5.32 -6.47 -4.05
C GLU A 88 -6.50 -6.00 -4.88
N PHE A 89 -6.24 -5.45 -6.05
CA PHE A 89 -7.26 -4.98 -6.97
C PHE A 89 -6.76 -5.11 -8.42
N ASP A 90 -7.68 -5.29 -9.35
CA ASP A 90 -7.35 -5.31 -10.79
C ASP A 90 -6.99 -3.89 -11.26
N GLU A 91 -6.13 -3.75 -12.26
CA GLU A 91 -5.79 -2.44 -12.88
C GLU A 91 -7.04 -1.69 -13.37
N ASP A 92 -8.03 -2.42 -13.89
CA ASP A 92 -9.27 -1.88 -14.46
C ASP A 92 -10.39 -1.58 -13.44
N ALA A 93 -10.15 -1.78 -12.13
CA ALA A 93 -11.17 -1.72 -11.08
C ALA A 93 -11.42 -0.32 -10.50
#